data_AF-A0A1N6VNR2-F1
#
_entry.id   AF-A0A1N6VNR2-F1
#
_cell.length_a   1.000
_cell.length_b   1.000
_cell.length_c   1.000
_cell.angle_alpha   90.00
_cell.angle_beta   90.00
_cell.angle_gamma   90.00
#
_symmetry.space_group_name_H-M   'P 1'
#
loop_
_entity.id
_entity.type
_entity.pdbx_description
1 polymer ?
#
loop_
_entity_poly.entity_id
_entity_poly.type
_entity_poly.pdbx_seq_one_letter_code
_entity_poly.pdbx_strand_id
1 'polypeptide(L)'
;MNILARLRVPLVLAVLLGGCAAPPPPPPEPKQELTVTPLSLRPLMPVAATRTTDALAQELVNHYLQGPHYRMSLPLVLAQQYQSLGAAPVSDPRRLMVLYRQGNNWGSLAVTAAQGSIMNAFRVQREGETAYALVFKRVRICLNAGADQPPRWQGGRWMFSQTRPGRFECSGQTRGSLFQLGSGLPGLLGPYVEAGDTVLYGRNWNELRTLATRLVQRFPHLDVPRIQ
;
A
#
# COMPACT_ATOMS: atom_id res chain seq x y z
N MET A 1 -34.09 92.37 -15.18
CA MET A 1 -33.68 92.74 -16.56
C MET A 1 -32.17 92.54 -16.69
N ASN A 2 -31.71 92.10 -17.88
CA ASN A 2 -30.36 91.66 -18.30
C ASN A 2 -30.05 90.20 -17.91
N ILE A 3 -30.12 89.13 -18.72
CA ILE A 3 -29.84 88.79 -20.14
C ILE A 3 -28.35 88.53 -20.47
N LEU A 4 -28.04 87.24 -20.76
CA LEU A 4 -27.00 86.65 -21.66
C LEU A 4 -25.51 86.94 -21.34
N ALA A 5 -24.49 86.10 -21.59
CA ALA A 5 -24.31 84.89 -22.38
C ALA A 5 -23.01 84.11 -21.99
N ARG A 6 -23.05 82.78 -22.20
CA ARG A 6 -22.04 81.81 -22.72
C ARG A 6 -20.53 82.15 -22.73
N LEU A 7 -19.70 81.17 -22.31
CA LEU A 7 -18.74 80.34 -23.11
C LEU A 7 -17.72 79.67 -22.14
N ARG A 8 -17.76 78.35 -21.89
CA ARG A 8 -16.99 77.26 -22.54
C ARG A 8 -15.48 77.46 -22.68
N VAL A 9 -14.70 76.77 -21.84
CA VAL A 9 -13.46 76.04 -22.24
C VAL A 9 -13.31 74.79 -21.34
N PRO A 10 -13.54 73.57 -21.86
CA PRO A 10 -13.12 72.33 -21.22
C PRO A 10 -11.92 71.74 -21.97
N LEU A 11 -10.77 71.63 -21.32
CA LEU A 11 -9.70 70.75 -21.81
C LEU A 11 -8.82 70.38 -20.62
N VAL A 12 -8.89 69.11 -20.22
CA VAL A 12 -7.88 68.26 -19.57
C VAL A 12 -8.67 67.23 -18.78
N LEU A 13 -9.02 66.09 -19.41
CA LEU A 13 -9.14 64.79 -18.73
C LEU A 13 -9.30 63.66 -19.76
N ALA A 14 -8.43 63.60 -20.77
CA ALA A 14 -8.44 62.56 -21.80
C ALA A 14 -7.24 61.59 -21.67
N VAL A 15 -6.78 61.27 -20.46
CA VAL A 15 -5.61 60.39 -20.24
C VAL A 15 -5.80 59.39 -19.09
N LEU A 16 -7.01 58.84 -18.86
CA LEU A 16 -7.19 57.78 -17.84
C LEU A 16 -8.18 56.67 -18.27
N LEU A 17 -8.13 56.23 -19.53
CA LEU A 17 -8.87 55.03 -19.97
C LEU A 17 -7.99 53.99 -20.69
N GLY A 18 -6.68 54.02 -20.47
CA GLY A 18 -5.78 52.90 -20.78
C GLY A 18 -5.84 51.84 -19.70
N GLY A 19 -7.02 51.27 -19.45
CA GLY A 19 -7.16 50.09 -18.59
C GLY A 19 -6.48 48.90 -19.28
N CYS A 20 -5.34 48.46 -18.75
CA CYS A 20 -4.76 47.17 -19.08
C CYS A 20 -5.79 46.08 -18.73
N ALA A 21 -6.59 45.66 -19.71
CA ALA A 21 -7.33 44.42 -19.61
C ALA A 21 -6.28 43.30 -19.56
N ALA A 22 -5.97 42.85 -18.34
CA ALA A 22 -5.18 41.65 -18.16
C ALA A 22 -5.87 40.52 -18.95
N PRO A 23 -5.13 39.76 -19.78
CA PRO A 23 -5.71 38.62 -20.48
C PRO A 23 -6.37 37.70 -19.44
N PRO A 24 -7.57 37.16 -19.75
CA PRO A 24 -8.25 36.29 -18.81
C PRO A 24 -7.32 35.14 -18.41
N PRO A 25 -7.33 34.74 -17.12
CA PRO A 25 -6.49 33.66 -16.65
C PRO A 25 -6.73 32.42 -17.53
N PRO A 26 -5.68 31.68 -17.92
CA PRO A 26 -5.84 30.47 -18.69
C PRO A 26 -6.82 29.54 -17.96
N PRO A 27 -7.68 28.80 -18.71
CA PRO A 27 -8.60 27.86 -18.08
C PRO A 27 -7.79 26.90 -17.19
N PRO A 28 -8.27 26.62 -15.96
CA PRO A 28 -7.55 25.73 -15.06
C PRO A 28 -7.30 24.40 -15.77
N GLU A 29 -6.04 23.96 -15.78
CA GLU A 29 -5.69 22.64 -16.28
C GLU A 29 -6.62 21.60 -15.64
N PRO A 30 -7.13 20.62 -16.41
CA PRO A 30 -7.99 19.59 -15.85
C PRO A 30 -7.26 18.95 -14.67
N LYS A 31 -7.81 19.08 -13.46
CA LYS A 31 -7.31 18.34 -12.30
C LYS A 31 -7.38 16.87 -12.68
N GLN A 32 -6.23 16.24 -12.88
CA GLN A 32 -6.17 14.82 -13.23
C GLN A 32 -6.90 14.03 -12.14
N GLU A 33 -8.05 13.48 -12.53
CA GLU A 33 -8.99 12.86 -11.62
C GLU A 33 -8.42 11.51 -11.14
N LEU A 34 -8.43 11.29 -9.83
CA LEU A 34 -8.04 10.01 -9.24
C LEU A 34 -8.95 8.92 -9.81
N THR A 35 -8.37 7.96 -10.52
CA THR A 35 -9.10 6.83 -11.08
C THR A 35 -8.62 5.54 -10.45
N VAL A 36 -9.55 4.73 -9.94
CA VAL A 36 -9.28 3.38 -9.43
C VAL A 36 -10.08 2.39 -10.26
N THR A 37 -9.35 1.55 -11.02
CA THR A 37 -9.95 0.59 -11.94
C THR A 37 -9.65 -0.83 -11.49
N PRO A 38 -10.66 -1.69 -11.28
CA PRO A 38 -10.45 -3.11 -11.00
C PRO A 38 -9.60 -3.79 -12.09
N LEU A 39 -8.69 -4.68 -11.70
CA LEU A 39 -7.82 -5.44 -12.60
C LEU A 39 -8.01 -6.95 -12.41
N SER A 40 -8.10 -7.68 -13.52
CA SER A 40 -8.12 -9.13 -13.48
C SER A 40 -6.73 -9.66 -13.12
N LEU A 41 -6.67 -10.52 -12.10
CA LEU A 41 -5.49 -11.32 -11.78
C LEU A 41 -5.46 -12.65 -12.53
N ARG A 42 -6.53 -13.00 -13.27
CA ARG A 42 -6.63 -14.26 -14.02
C ARG A 42 -6.26 -14.07 -15.50
N PRO A 43 -5.52 -15.02 -16.09
CA PRO A 43 -4.88 -16.17 -15.45
C PRO A 43 -3.73 -15.75 -14.53
N LEU A 44 -3.52 -16.50 -13.44
CA LEU A 44 -2.33 -16.31 -12.60
C LEU A 44 -1.08 -16.58 -13.43
N MET A 45 -0.02 -15.80 -13.21
CA MET A 45 1.21 -15.97 -13.97
C MET A 45 1.87 -17.29 -13.57
N PRO A 46 2.50 -18.03 -14.51
CA PRO A 46 3.36 -19.12 -14.13
C PRO A 46 4.57 -18.55 -13.39
N VAL A 47 4.64 -18.80 -12.09
CA VAL A 47 5.83 -18.53 -11.28
C VAL A 47 6.54 -19.86 -11.09
N ALA A 48 7.86 -19.89 -11.35
CA ALA A 48 8.65 -21.09 -11.14
C ALA A 48 8.39 -21.63 -9.73
N ALA A 49 8.12 -22.93 -9.63
CA ALA A 49 7.91 -23.62 -8.37
C ALA A 49 9.25 -23.73 -7.61
N THR A 50 9.81 -22.60 -7.20
CA THR A 50 10.85 -22.57 -6.18
C THR A 50 10.20 -23.12 -4.92
N ARG A 51 10.59 -24.34 -4.54
CA ARG A 51 9.99 -25.11 -3.43
C ARG A 51 10.16 -24.46 -2.05
N THR A 52 10.85 -23.33 -1.95
CA THR A 52 11.11 -22.68 -0.68
C THR A 52 9.98 -21.71 -0.35
N THR A 53 9.21 -22.04 0.69
CA THR A 53 8.22 -21.15 1.33
C THR A 53 8.82 -19.78 1.70
N ASP A 54 10.15 -19.73 1.85
CA ASP A 54 10.94 -18.52 2.10
C ASP A 54 10.86 -17.51 0.96
N ALA A 55 10.60 -17.95 -0.28
CA ALA A 55 10.50 -17.05 -1.44
C ALA A 55 9.36 -16.03 -1.26
N LEU A 56 8.19 -16.48 -0.78
CA LEU A 56 7.07 -15.57 -0.50
C LEU A 56 7.41 -14.58 0.62
N ALA A 57 8.04 -15.04 1.70
CA ALA A 57 8.43 -14.16 2.80
C ALA A 57 9.47 -13.12 2.35
N GLN A 58 10.47 -13.54 1.57
CA GLN A 58 11.48 -12.63 1.04
C GLN A 58 10.87 -11.60 0.09
N GLU A 59 9.96 -12.01 -0.80
CA GLU A 59 9.28 -11.08 -1.70
C GLU A 59 8.40 -10.09 -0.93
N LEU A 60 7.70 -10.52 0.13
CA LEU A 60 6.94 -9.63 0.99
C LEU A 60 7.83 -8.62 1.74
N VAL A 61 8.97 -9.07 2.29
CA VAL A 61 9.95 -8.18 2.92
C VAL A 61 10.48 -7.17 1.91
N ASN A 62 10.88 -7.62 0.72
CA ASN A 62 11.37 -6.77 -0.35
C ASN A 62 10.31 -5.76 -0.81
N HIS A 63 9.05 -6.20 -0.93
CA HIS A 63 7.94 -5.33 -1.30
C HIS A 63 7.72 -4.21 -0.29
N TYR A 64 7.72 -4.50 1.01
CA TYR A 64 7.58 -3.44 2.02
C TYR A 64 8.82 -2.54 2.13
N LEU A 65 10.00 -3.06 1.78
CA LEU A 65 11.25 -2.31 1.76
C LEU A 65 11.32 -1.31 0.60
N GLN A 66 10.86 -1.72 -0.59
CA GLN A 66 10.98 -0.94 -1.83
C GLN A 66 9.68 -0.20 -2.18
N GLY A 67 8.56 -0.64 -1.61
CA GLY A 67 7.24 -0.12 -1.93
C GLY A 67 7.07 1.32 -1.49
N PRO A 68 6.41 2.15 -2.30
CA PRO A 68 6.22 3.55 -1.96
C PRO A 68 5.24 3.70 -0.80
N HIS A 69 5.42 4.76 -0.02
CA HIS A 69 4.52 5.19 1.05
C HIS A 69 4.41 4.29 2.27
N TYR A 70 5.11 3.16 2.39
CA TYR A 70 5.10 2.39 3.65
C TYR A 70 5.85 3.12 4.77
N ARG A 71 5.42 2.89 6.02
CA ARG A 71 6.11 3.36 7.24
C ARG A 71 6.72 2.24 8.09
N MET A 72 6.66 1.00 7.60
CA MET A 72 7.20 -0.15 8.32
C MET A 72 8.72 -0.05 8.38
N SER A 73 9.29 -0.30 9.57
CA SER A 73 10.73 -0.30 9.81
C SER A 73 11.31 -1.71 9.82
N LEU A 74 10.52 -2.72 10.19
CA LEU A 74 10.97 -4.10 10.32
C LEU A 74 11.40 -4.77 9.01
N PRO A 75 10.83 -4.45 7.82
CA PRO A 75 11.33 -5.01 6.57
C PRO A 75 12.83 -4.74 6.36
N LEU A 76 13.28 -3.51 6.64
CA LEU A 76 14.71 -3.15 6.55
C LEU A 76 15.56 -3.94 7.55
N VAL A 77 15.12 -4.02 8.81
CA VAL A 77 15.82 -4.75 9.87
C VAL A 77 15.97 -6.23 9.50
N LEU A 78 14.88 -6.87 9.07
CA LEU A 78 14.90 -8.27 8.69
C LEU A 78 15.73 -8.53 7.43
N ALA A 79 15.65 -7.66 6.42
CA ALA A 79 16.41 -7.81 5.18
C ALA A 79 17.92 -7.63 5.38
N GLN A 80 18.35 -6.73 6.26
CA GLN A 80 19.76 -6.37 6.40
C GLN A 80 20.48 -7.11 7.53
N GLN A 81 19.79 -7.41 8.63
CA GLN A 81 20.45 -7.87 9.86
C GLN A 81 20.16 -9.34 10.15
N TYR A 82 19.08 -9.90 9.62
CA TYR A 82 18.67 -11.26 9.96
C TYR A 82 18.84 -12.20 8.77
N GLN A 83 19.27 -13.42 9.07
CA GLN A 83 19.29 -14.52 8.12
C GLN A 83 17.97 -15.30 8.21
N SER A 84 17.33 -15.56 7.07
CA SER A 84 16.17 -16.47 7.01
C SER A 84 16.61 -17.90 7.35
N LEU A 85 15.83 -18.56 8.20
CA LEU A 85 16.06 -19.95 8.62
C LEU A 85 15.07 -20.93 8.01
N GLY A 86 14.06 -20.45 7.29
CA GLY A 86 13.01 -21.31 6.75
C GLY A 86 11.64 -21.06 7.34
N ALA A 87 10.63 -21.71 6.76
CA ALA A 87 9.30 -21.80 7.33
C ALA A 87 9.29 -22.64 8.62
N ALA A 88 8.67 -22.10 9.68
CA ALA A 88 8.36 -22.87 10.88
C ALA A 88 7.28 -23.92 10.59
N PRO A 89 7.35 -25.09 11.25
CA PRO A 89 6.29 -26.10 11.14
C PRO A 89 4.98 -25.57 11.74
N VAL A 90 3.91 -25.63 10.95
CA VAL A 90 2.55 -25.23 11.34
C VAL A 90 1.56 -26.18 10.70
N SER A 91 0.61 -26.69 11.50
CA SER A 91 -0.41 -27.62 11.01
C SER A 91 -1.62 -26.94 10.37
N ASP A 92 -1.81 -25.64 10.61
CA ASP A 92 -2.93 -24.86 10.06
C ASP A 92 -2.57 -24.34 8.64
N PRO A 93 -3.26 -24.80 7.57
CA PRO A 93 -2.96 -24.38 6.20
C PRO A 93 -3.24 -22.89 5.95
N ARG A 94 -3.96 -22.22 6.85
CA ARG A 94 -4.27 -20.78 6.79
C ARG A 94 -3.12 -19.91 7.27
N ARG A 95 -2.04 -20.51 7.75
CA ARG A 95 -0.94 -19.79 8.39
C ARG A 95 0.40 -20.15 7.75
N LEU A 96 1.23 -19.13 7.67
CA LEU A 96 2.64 -19.22 7.36
C LEU A 96 3.41 -18.46 8.43
N MET A 97 4.55 -19.02 8.84
CA MET A 97 5.55 -18.36 9.66
C MET A 97 6.91 -18.69 9.06
N VAL A 98 7.70 -17.67 8.74
CA VAL A 98 9.11 -17.80 8.35
C VAL A 98 9.96 -17.21 9.46
N LEU A 99 10.96 -17.96 9.91
CA LEU A 99 11.84 -17.58 11.01
C LEU A 99 13.10 -16.93 10.49
N TYR A 100 13.58 -15.97 11.25
CA TYR A 100 14.78 -15.20 10.98
C TYR A 100 15.67 -15.19 12.23
N ARG A 101 16.98 -15.12 12.06
CA ARG A 101 17.93 -15.07 13.18
C ARG A 101 19.06 -14.07 12.98
N GLN A 102 19.42 -13.39 14.08
CA GLN A 102 20.53 -12.46 14.18
C GLN A 102 21.23 -12.68 15.54
N GLY A 103 22.31 -13.47 15.55
CA GLY A 103 22.96 -13.90 16.79
C GLY A 103 21.99 -14.63 17.72
N ASN A 104 21.71 -14.03 18.88
CA ASN A 104 20.76 -14.54 19.88
C ASN A 104 19.34 -14.00 19.71
N ASN A 105 19.13 -13.06 18.79
CA ASN A 105 17.82 -12.48 18.52
C ASN A 105 17.10 -13.26 17.43
N TRP A 106 15.79 -13.37 17.60
CA TRP A 106 14.86 -14.00 16.67
C TRP A 106 13.97 -12.95 16.02
N GLY A 107 13.71 -13.17 14.74
CA GLY A 107 12.74 -12.44 13.96
C GLY A 107 11.78 -13.40 13.27
N SER A 108 10.70 -12.87 12.72
CA SER A 108 9.75 -13.68 11.97
C SER A 108 8.90 -12.86 11.02
N LEU A 109 8.48 -13.48 9.92
CA LEU A 109 7.38 -13.00 9.08
C LEU A 109 6.23 -14.00 9.16
N ALA A 110 5.04 -13.53 9.53
CA ALA A 110 3.82 -14.33 9.60
C ALA A 110 2.81 -13.85 8.55
N VAL A 111 2.20 -14.78 7.82
CA VAL A 111 1.04 -14.51 6.98
C VAL A 111 -0.12 -15.37 7.47
N THR A 112 -1.27 -14.75 7.71
CA THR A 112 -2.51 -15.45 8.05
C THR A 112 -3.57 -15.08 7.03
N ALA A 113 -4.11 -16.06 6.31
CA ALA A 113 -5.23 -15.91 5.40
C ALA A 113 -6.42 -16.71 5.94
N ALA A 114 -7.44 -16.03 6.47
CA ALA A 114 -8.59 -16.71 7.06
C ALA A 114 -9.43 -17.44 5.98
N GLN A 115 -10.37 -18.28 6.43
CA GLN A 115 -11.36 -18.85 5.53
C GLN A 115 -12.20 -17.73 4.89
N GLY A 116 -12.44 -17.81 3.58
CA GLY A 116 -13.15 -16.77 2.84
C GLY A 116 -12.33 -15.48 2.67
N SER A 117 -10.99 -15.56 2.73
CA SER A 117 -10.13 -14.47 2.30
C SER A 117 -10.28 -14.21 0.80
N ILE A 118 -10.22 -12.94 0.41
CA ILE A 118 -10.38 -12.49 -0.97
C ILE A 118 -9.22 -11.56 -1.30
N MET A 119 -8.68 -11.67 -2.52
CA MET A 119 -7.67 -10.76 -3.08
C MET A 119 -8.21 -10.09 -4.33
N ASN A 120 -8.34 -8.76 -4.27
CA ASN A 120 -8.71 -7.92 -5.41
C ASN A 120 -7.50 -7.12 -5.89
N ALA A 121 -7.39 -6.87 -7.20
CA ALA A 121 -6.36 -6.00 -7.76
C ALA A 121 -6.98 -4.75 -8.38
N PHE A 122 -6.25 -3.65 -8.30
CA PHE A 122 -6.67 -2.36 -8.84
C PHE A 122 -5.49 -1.65 -9.50
N ARG A 123 -5.78 -0.95 -10.59
CA ARG A 123 -4.94 0.12 -11.12
C ARG A 123 -5.35 1.41 -10.43
N VAL A 124 -4.38 2.18 -9.96
CA VAL A 124 -4.57 3.50 -9.36
C VAL A 124 -3.88 4.51 -10.26
N GLN A 125 -4.63 5.47 -10.79
CA GLN A 125 -4.10 6.57 -11.60
C GLN A 125 -4.32 7.88 -10.87
N ARG A 126 -3.25 8.62 -10.64
CA ARG A 126 -3.27 9.92 -9.94
C ARG A 126 -2.16 10.79 -10.48
N GLU A 127 -2.50 12.04 -10.83
CA GLU A 127 -1.49 13.04 -11.21
C GLU A 127 -0.53 12.54 -12.33
N GLY A 128 -1.06 11.76 -13.28
CA GLY A 128 -0.30 11.17 -14.39
C GLY A 128 0.54 9.94 -14.01
N GLU A 129 0.66 9.61 -12.73
CA GLU A 129 1.29 8.38 -12.26
C GLU A 129 0.31 7.19 -12.30
N THR A 130 0.80 6.03 -12.73
CA THR A 130 0.10 4.75 -12.61
C THR A 130 0.76 3.89 -11.55
N ALA A 131 -0.04 3.38 -10.62
CA ALA A 131 0.35 2.42 -9.62
C ALA A 131 -0.70 1.30 -9.52
N TYR A 132 -0.45 0.34 -8.65
CA TYR A 132 -1.23 -0.87 -8.52
C TYR A 132 -1.41 -1.20 -7.04
N ALA A 133 -2.58 -1.73 -6.70
CA ALA A 133 -2.91 -2.18 -5.36
C ALA A 133 -3.47 -3.60 -5.39
N LEU A 134 -3.00 -4.45 -4.49
CA LEU A 134 -3.69 -5.66 -4.08
C LEU A 134 -4.37 -5.39 -2.74
N VAL A 135 -5.68 -5.55 -2.69
CA VAL A 135 -6.48 -5.42 -1.47
C VAL A 135 -6.92 -6.79 -1.01
N PHE A 136 -6.56 -7.13 0.22
CA PHE A 136 -6.83 -8.42 0.81
C PHE A 136 -7.84 -8.30 1.95
N LYS A 137 -8.97 -8.99 1.78
CA LYS A 137 -9.95 -9.18 2.84
C LYS A 137 -9.51 -10.35 3.72
N ARG A 138 -9.48 -10.12 5.04
CA ARG A 138 -9.17 -11.15 6.07
C ARG A 138 -7.80 -11.82 5.93
N VAL A 139 -6.84 -11.15 5.32
CA VAL A 139 -5.43 -11.56 5.31
C VAL A 139 -4.65 -10.58 6.18
N ARG A 140 -3.65 -11.07 6.92
CA ARG A 140 -2.72 -10.24 7.71
C ARG A 140 -1.31 -10.69 7.47
N ILE A 141 -0.40 -9.73 7.32
CA ILE A 141 1.04 -9.97 7.21
C ILE A 141 1.71 -9.22 8.35
N CYS A 142 2.41 -9.93 9.22
CA CYS A 142 3.07 -9.36 10.39
C CYS A 142 4.55 -9.69 10.37
N LEU A 143 5.38 -8.71 10.70
CA LEU A 143 6.81 -8.85 10.88
C LEU A 143 7.12 -8.67 12.37
N ASN A 144 8.15 -9.38 12.84
CA ASN A 144 8.66 -9.29 14.20
C ASN A 144 10.20 -9.33 14.16
N ALA A 145 10.86 -8.58 15.04
CA ALA A 145 12.30 -8.66 15.25
C ALA A 145 12.68 -8.40 16.71
N GLY A 146 13.83 -8.93 17.14
CA GLY A 146 14.39 -8.70 18.47
C GLY A 146 13.78 -9.57 19.57
N ALA A 147 13.11 -10.66 19.22
CA ALA A 147 12.64 -11.63 20.21
C ALA A 147 13.81 -12.44 20.79
N ASP A 148 13.72 -12.85 22.05
CA ASP A 148 14.75 -13.73 22.66
C ASP A 148 14.57 -15.22 22.32
N GLN A 149 13.39 -15.59 21.79
CA GLN A 149 13.06 -16.96 21.38
C GLN A 149 12.21 -16.96 20.10
N PRO A 150 12.27 -18.03 19.28
CA PRO A 150 11.39 -18.16 18.13
C PRO A 150 9.95 -18.39 18.59
N PRO A 151 8.94 -17.89 17.84
CA PRO A 151 7.56 -18.27 18.06
C PRO A 151 7.38 -19.79 17.95
N ARG A 152 6.57 -20.37 18.84
CA ARG A 152 6.26 -21.81 18.85
C ARG A 152 4.81 -22.05 18.48
N TRP A 153 4.54 -23.07 17.68
CA TRP A 153 3.17 -23.49 17.39
C TRP A 153 2.66 -24.42 18.50
N GLN A 154 1.63 -24.00 19.25
CA GLN A 154 1.07 -24.80 20.33
C GLN A 154 -0.43 -24.53 20.48
N GLY A 155 -1.24 -25.58 20.58
CA GLY A 155 -2.69 -25.45 20.80
C GLY A 155 -3.41 -24.62 19.72
N GLY A 156 -2.97 -24.71 18.46
CA GLY A 156 -3.60 -23.98 17.35
C GLY A 156 -3.27 -22.48 17.27
N ARG A 157 -2.25 -22.01 18.01
CA ARG A 157 -1.80 -20.62 18.01
C ARG A 157 -0.28 -20.48 18.08
N TRP A 158 0.21 -19.32 17.66
CA TRP A 158 1.60 -18.92 17.86
C TRP A 158 1.79 -18.42 19.30
N MET A 159 2.70 -19.08 20.01
CA MET A 159 3.18 -18.68 21.32
C MET A 159 4.46 -17.89 21.14
N PHE A 160 4.41 -16.61 21.50
CA PHE A 160 5.57 -15.72 21.52
C PHE A 160 6.21 -15.74 22.90
N SER A 161 7.47 -15.32 22.98
CA SER A 161 8.17 -15.17 24.24
C SER A 161 7.41 -14.23 25.18
N GLN A 162 7.27 -14.63 26.45
CA GLN A 162 6.64 -13.80 27.48
C GLN A 162 7.61 -12.78 28.07
N THR A 163 8.92 -13.03 27.96
CA THR A 163 9.98 -12.16 28.49
C THR A 163 10.39 -11.09 27.49
N ARG A 164 10.59 -11.47 26.23
CA ARG A 164 10.94 -10.53 25.15
C ARG A 164 10.33 -10.99 23.82
N PRO A 165 9.06 -10.62 23.54
CA PRO A 165 8.36 -11.06 22.33
C PRO A 165 8.89 -10.41 21.03
N GLY A 166 9.69 -9.33 21.14
CA GLY A 166 10.16 -8.53 20.01
C GLY A 166 9.22 -7.37 19.66
N ARG A 167 9.59 -6.60 18.63
CA ARG A 167 8.77 -5.50 18.08
C ARG A 167 7.97 -6.02 16.90
N PHE A 168 6.66 -5.78 16.88
CA PHE A 168 5.75 -6.20 15.82
C PHE A 168 5.32 -5.03 14.93
N GLU A 169 5.21 -5.30 13.63
CA GLU A 169 4.54 -4.43 12.67
C GLU A 169 3.67 -5.28 11.75
N CYS A 170 2.41 -4.90 11.56
CA CYS A 170 1.45 -5.68 10.78
C CYS A 170 0.75 -4.84 9.71
N SER A 171 0.54 -5.42 8.53
CA SER A 171 -0.48 -4.94 7.61
C SER A 171 -1.87 -5.34 8.09
N GLY A 172 -2.90 -4.56 7.74
CA GLY A 172 -4.28 -4.82 8.17
C GLY A 172 -4.66 -4.22 9.53
N GLN A 173 -3.89 -3.27 10.05
CA GLN A 173 -4.33 -2.39 11.14
C GLN A 173 -4.63 -1.01 10.56
N THR A 174 -5.83 -0.76 10.05
CA THR A 174 -6.19 0.53 9.45
C THR A 174 -6.40 1.68 10.45
N ARG A 175 -6.22 1.42 11.76
CA ARG A 175 -6.10 2.49 12.77
C ARG A 175 -4.64 2.88 13.05
N GLY A 176 -3.66 2.13 12.53
CA GLY A 176 -2.23 2.35 12.65
C GLY A 176 -1.57 2.58 11.29
N SER A 177 -0.52 3.40 11.25
CA SER A 177 0.03 3.97 10.03
C SER A 177 0.84 2.98 9.19
N LEU A 178 0.21 2.02 8.51
CA LEU A 178 0.91 1.22 7.48
C LEU A 178 1.53 2.15 6.43
N PHE A 179 0.80 3.21 6.07
CA PHE A 179 1.19 4.20 5.08
C PHE A 179 1.62 5.54 5.70
N GLN A 180 2.47 6.26 4.97
CA GLN A 180 3.00 7.58 5.27
C GLN A 180 1.87 8.60 5.39
N LEU A 181 1.99 9.52 6.35
CA LEU A 181 1.05 10.65 6.44
C LEU A 181 1.10 11.44 5.13
N GLY A 182 -0.07 11.83 4.62
CA GLY A 182 -0.19 12.55 3.35
C GLY A 182 -0.08 11.68 2.09
N SER A 183 0.20 10.37 2.20
CA SER A 183 0.19 9.47 1.03
C SER A 183 -1.19 9.32 0.39
N GLY A 184 -2.25 9.59 1.14
CA GLY A 184 -3.64 9.33 0.75
C GLY A 184 -4.03 7.85 0.88
N LEU A 185 -3.08 6.93 1.09
CA LEU A 185 -3.38 5.51 1.25
C LEU A 185 -3.76 5.17 2.71
N PRO A 186 -4.68 4.20 2.91
CA PRO A 186 -5.39 3.45 1.88
C PRO A 186 -6.60 4.22 1.30
N GLY A 187 -6.92 5.43 1.79
CA GLY A 187 -8.09 6.22 1.41
C GLY A 187 -8.29 6.47 -0.09
N LEU A 188 -7.22 6.54 -0.89
CA LEU A 188 -7.30 6.64 -2.36
C LEU A 188 -8.04 5.47 -3.00
N LEU A 189 -8.09 4.31 -2.35
CA LEU A 189 -8.83 3.14 -2.82
C LEU A 189 -10.33 3.25 -2.53
N GLY A 190 -10.77 4.28 -1.78
CA GLY A 190 -12.16 4.59 -1.52
C GLY A 190 -12.97 3.38 -1.05
N PRO A 191 -14.06 3.00 -1.73
CA PRO A 191 -14.96 1.92 -1.30
C PRO A 191 -14.34 0.52 -1.40
N TYR A 192 -13.18 0.36 -2.05
CA TYR A 192 -12.57 -0.95 -2.26
C TYR A 192 -11.80 -1.46 -1.03
N VAL A 193 -11.58 -0.60 -0.04
CA VAL A 193 -10.85 -0.92 1.18
C VAL A 193 -11.69 -0.61 2.41
N GLU A 194 -11.61 -1.49 3.40
CA GLU A 194 -12.26 -1.33 4.69
C GLU A 194 -11.23 -1.31 5.82
N ALA A 195 -11.70 -0.90 7.00
CA ALA A 195 -10.88 -0.97 8.18
C ALA A 195 -10.50 -2.42 8.52
N GLY A 196 -9.20 -2.71 8.54
CA GLY A 196 -8.65 -4.04 8.82
C GLY A 196 -8.08 -4.75 7.60
N ASP A 197 -8.30 -4.23 6.39
CA ASP A 197 -7.80 -4.84 5.17
C ASP A 197 -6.29 -4.65 5.02
N THR A 198 -5.63 -5.69 4.51
CA THR A 198 -4.23 -5.58 4.10
C THR A 198 -4.19 -5.04 2.67
N VAL A 199 -3.36 -4.02 2.44
CA VAL A 199 -3.12 -3.46 1.11
C VAL A 199 -1.64 -3.61 0.78
N LEU A 200 -1.35 -4.23 -0.36
CA LEU A 200 -0.03 -4.20 -0.99
C LEU A 200 -0.06 -3.23 -2.17
N TYR A 201 0.64 -2.10 -2.06
CA TYR A 201 0.69 -1.04 -3.04
C TYR A 201 2.07 -0.93 -3.68
N GLY A 202 2.14 -0.78 -5.00
CA GLY A 202 3.40 -0.69 -5.73
C GLY A 202 3.27 -0.13 -7.14
N ARG A 203 4.39 0.26 -7.74
CA ARG A 203 4.44 0.79 -9.12
C ARG A 203 4.64 -0.31 -10.16
N ASN A 204 5.18 -1.46 -9.76
CA ASN A 204 5.47 -2.59 -10.64
C ASN A 204 4.36 -3.64 -10.59
N TRP A 205 3.60 -3.76 -11.67
CA TRP A 205 2.52 -4.74 -11.76
C TRP A 205 3.01 -6.19 -11.75
N ASN A 206 4.14 -6.48 -12.38
CA ASN A 206 4.68 -7.84 -12.46
C ASN A 206 5.13 -8.35 -11.09
N GLU A 207 5.68 -7.46 -10.27
CA GLU A 207 6.03 -7.76 -8.87
C GLU A 207 4.78 -8.14 -8.07
N LEU A 208 3.72 -7.31 -8.11
CA LEU A 208 2.47 -7.61 -7.42
C LEU A 208 1.79 -8.88 -7.95
N ARG A 209 1.80 -9.14 -9.26
CA ARG A 209 1.27 -10.40 -9.81
C ARG A 209 2.05 -11.63 -9.34
N THR A 210 3.37 -11.50 -9.18
CA THR A 210 4.21 -12.58 -8.64
C THR A 210 3.83 -12.87 -7.20
N LEU A 211 3.74 -11.83 -6.36
CA LEU A 211 3.26 -11.95 -4.98
C LEU A 211 1.86 -12.55 -4.88
N ALA A 212 0.91 -12.06 -5.69
CA ALA A 212 -0.45 -12.57 -5.77
C ALA A 212 -0.46 -14.07 -6.11
N THR A 213 0.33 -14.49 -7.10
CA THR A 213 0.44 -15.89 -7.49
C THR A 213 0.98 -16.74 -6.35
N ARG A 214 2.06 -16.32 -5.70
CA ARG A 214 2.64 -17.07 -4.57
C ARG A 214 1.72 -17.15 -3.37
N LEU A 215 0.96 -16.09 -3.10
CA LEU A 215 -0.05 -16.09 -2.05
C LEU A 215 -1.15 -17.11 -2.32
N VAL A 216 -1.67 -17.18 -3.56
CA VAL A 216 -2.67 -18.19 -3.95
C VAL A 216 -2.09 -19.61 -3.92
N GLN A 217 -0.84 -19.80 -4.38
CA GLN A 217 -0.16 -21.10 -4.27
C GLN A 217 0.01 -21.54 -2.81
N ARG A 218 0.33 -20.60 -1.91
CA ARG A 218 0.52 -20.88 -0.48
C ARG A 218 -0.80 -21.10 0.26
N PHE A 219 -1.84 -20.38 -0.15
CA PHE A 219 -3.17 -20.37 0.46
C PHE A 219 -4.23 -20.64 -0.62
N PRO A 220 -4.46 -21.90 -1.00
CA PRO A 220 -5.41 -22.24 -2.09
C PRO A 220 -6.86 -21.80 -1.83
N HIS A 221 -7.21 -21.51 -0.58
CA HIS A 221 -8.52 -20.96 -0.17
C HIS A 221 -8.61 -19.43 -0.28
N LEU A 222 -7.54 -18.73 -0.65
CA LEU A 222 -7.57 -17.31 -0.98
C LEU A 222 -8.25 -17.14 -2.34
N ASP A 223 -9.45 -16.57 -2.32
CA ASP A 223 -10.22 -16.38 -3.55
C ASP A 223 -9.71 -15.18 -4.35
N VAL A 224 -9.72 -15.35 -5.67
CA VAL A 224 -9.39 -14.33 -6.66
C VAL A 224 -10.61 -14.16 -7.55
N PRO A 225 -11.45 -13.15 -7.29
CA PRO A 225 -12.69 -12.93 -8.03
C PRO A 225 -12.44 -12.76 -9.52
N ARG A 226 -13.42 -13.18 -10.33
CA ARG A 226 -13.43 -12.87 -11.76
C ARG A 226 -14.05 -11.50 -11.94
N ILE A 227 -13.36 -10.63 -12.65
CA ILE A 227 -13.94 -9.39 -13.14
C ILE A 227 -14.61 -9.74 -14.46
N GLN A 228 -15.92 -9.53 -14.53
CA GLN A 228 -16.71 -9.68 -15.75
C GLN A 228 -16.76 -8.34 -16.48
#